data_AF-A0A812ULD9-F1
#
_entry.id   AF-A0A812ULD9-F1
#
_cell.length_a   1.000
_cell.length_b   1.000
_cell.length_c   1.000
_cell.angle_alpha   90.00
_cell.angle_beta   90.00
_cell.angle_gamma   90.00
#
_symmetry.space_group_name_H-M   'P 1'
#
loop_
_entity.id
_entity.type
_entity.pdbx_description
1 polymer ?
#
loop_
_entity_poly.entity_id
_entity_poly.type
_entity_poly.pdbx_seq_one_letter_code
_entity_poly.pdbx_strand_id
1 'polypeptide(L)'
;SRSHVMFTVKVTTTNRSTRESLTGKIVLCDLGGSERLKKSEVTGENMKEAIEINRSLTALGDVIEAIARGKPQVPYRNHRLTQLLQDSLGGSAKTLMFCNCSPARSNLHETMMSLNYALRAKRIVNNV
;
A
#
# COMPACT_ATOMS: atom_id res chain seq x y z
N SER A 1 14.28 -5.68 -3.28
CA SER A 1 13.88 -5.47 -1.88
C SER A 1 12.75 -6.44 -1.57
N ARG A 2 12.81 -7.16 -0.45
CA ARG A 2 11.96 -8.34 -0.21
C ARG A 2 11.09 -8.27 1.06
N SER A 3 10.88 -7.07 1.59
CA SER A 3 10.02 -6.84 2.73
C SER A 3 9.34 -5.48 2.58
N HIS A 4 8.33 -5.23 3.42
CA HIS A 4 7.68 -3.93 3.57
C HIS A 4 8.14 -3.31 4.87
N VAL A 5 8.39 -2.00 4.88
CA VAL A 5 8.70 -1.24 6.08
C VAL A 5 7.55 -0.29 6.37
N MET A 6 7.09 -0.31 7.62
CA MET A 6 6.04 0.57 8.13
C MET A 6 6.60 1.35 9.31
N PHE A 7 6.74 2.66 9.17
CA PHE A 7 7.17 3.55 10.23
C PHE A 7 6.02 4.48 10.61
N THR A 8 5.59 4.42 11.88
CA THR A 8 4.45 5.21 12.36
C THR A 8 4.90 6.19 13.44
N VAL A 9 4.63 7.47 13.22
CA VAL A 9 4.79 8.52 14.21
C VAL A 9 3.41 8.92 14.72
N LYS A 10 3.17 8.79 16.03
CA LYS A 10 1.96 9.30 16.67
C LYS A 10 2.27 10.63 17.34
N VAL A 11 1.44 11.63 17.10
CA VAL A 11 1.60 12.96 17.67
C VAL A 11 0.35 13.28 18.47
N THR A 12 0.51 13.43 19.78
CA THR A 12 -0.55 13.89 20.68
C THR A 12 -0.26 15.34 21.05
N THR A 13 -1.24 16.20 20.83
CA THR A 13 -1.19 17.61 21.19
C THR A 13 -2.29 17.89 22.19
N THR A 14 -1.99 18.66 23.23
CA THR A 14 -2.98 19.05 24.24
C THR A 14 -3.05 20.56 24.29
N ASN A 15 -4.24 21.11 24.08
CA ASN A 15 -4.50 22.52 24.25
C ASN A 15 -4.46 22.85 25.75
N ARG A 16 -3.58 23.78 26.15
CA ARG A 16 -3.38 24.13 27.56
C ARG A 16 -4.56 24.90 28.16
N SER A 17 -5.30 25.67 27.37
CA SER A 17 -6.44 26.45 27.85
C SER A 17 -7.70 25.59 27.96
N THR A 18 -8.04 24.83 26.91
CA THR A 18 -9.26 24.00 26.89
C THR A 18 -9.07 22.61 27.53
N ARG A 19 -7.81 22.18 27.75
CA ARG A 19 -7.42 20.82 28.17
C ARG A 19 -7.79 19.72 27.17
N GLU A 20 -8.31 20.07 26.00
CA GLU A 20 -8.62 19.11 24.93
C GLU A 20 -7.32 18.54 24.35
N SER A 21 -7.36 17.25 23.99
CA SER A 21 -6.23 16.57 23.37
C SER A 21 -6.62 16.01 22.00
N LEU A 22 -5.75 16.24 21.01
CA LEU A 22 -5.87 15.69 19.67
C LEU A 22 -4.70 14.75 19.43
N THR A 23 -4.98 13.54 18.96
CA THR A 23 -3.94 12.59 18.52
C THR A 23 -4.05 12.34 17.02
N GLY A 24 -3.00 12.69 16.29
CA GLY A 24 -2.81 12.33 14.90
C GLY A 24 -1.75 11.25 14.74
N LYS A 25 -1.67 10.65 13.55
CA LYS A 25 -0.56 9.78 13.17
C LYS A 25 -0.10 10.04 11.75
N ILE A 26 1.19 9.85 11.52
CA ILE A 26 1.83 9.84 10.21
C ILE A 26 2.36 8.43 10.00
N VAL A 27 2.02 7.82 8.87
CA VAL A 27 2.49 6.49 8.48
C VAL A 27 3.31 6.62 7.22
N LEU A 28 4.59 6.25 7.30
CA LEU A 28 5.49 6.11 6.16
C LEU A 28 5.59 4.62 5.83
N CYS A 29 5.21 4.27 4.60
CA CYS A 29 5.20 2.90 4.12
C CYS A 29 6.16 2.78 2.93
N ASP A 30 7.19 1.95 3.08
CA ASP A 30 8.05 1.52 1.97
C ASP A 30 7.63 0.10 1.58
N LEU A 31 7.18 -0.06 0.33
CA LEU A 31 6.67 -1.32 -0.17
C LEU A 31 7.78 -2.13 -0.82
N GLY A 32 7.74 -3.45 -0.62
CA GLY A 32 8.57 -4.39 -1.34
C GLY A 32 8.37 -4.30 -2.86
N GLY A 33 9.31 -4.89 -3.60
CA GLY A 33 9.30 -4.87 -5.05
C GLY A 33 8.01 -5.45 -5.65
N SER A 34 7.47 -4.78 -6.67
CA SER A 34 6.26 -5.21 -7.39
C SER A 34 6.55 -6.16 -8.56
N GLU A 35 7.82 -6.50 -8.78
CA GLU A 35 8.26 -7.32 -9.89
C GLU A 35 7.74 -8.76 -9.79
N ARG A 36 7.36 -9.30 -10.96
CA ARG A 36 6.83 -10.67 -11.05
C ARG A 36 7.94 -11.70 -11.00
N LEU A 37 7.65 -12.80 -10.31
CA LEU A 37 8.51 -13.98 -10.21
C LEU A 37 9.01 -14.54 -11.54
N LYS A 38 8.23 -14.41 -12.62
CA LYS A 38 8.61 -14.95 -13.94
C LYS A 38 9.87 -14.30 -14.54
N LYS A 39 10.24 -13.10 -14.08
CA LYS A 39 11.50 -12.43 -14.45
C LYS A 39 12.65 -12.78 -13.51
N SER A 40 12.34 -13.28 -12.32
CA SER A 40 13.32 -13.66 -11.32
C SER A 40 13.61 -15.15 -11.50
N GLU A 41 14.78 -15.53 -12.01
CA GLU A 41 15.25 -16.93 -12.12
C GLU A 41 15.53 -17.57 -10.75
N VAL A 42 14.70 -17.25 -9.76
CA VAL A 42 14.90 -17.48 -8.35
C VAL A 42 14.30 -18.84 -7.98
N THR A 43 15.12 -19.72 -7.45
CA THR A 43 14.77 -21.09 -7.04
C THR A 43 14.83 -21.26 -5.51
N GLY A 44 14.23 -22.32 -4.99
CA GLY A 44 14.33 -22.69 -3.57
C GLY A 44 13.62 -21.73 -2.61
N GLU A 45 14.21 -21.45 -1.45
CA GLU A 45 13.62 -20.61 -0.40
C GLU A 45 13.36 -19.17 -0.84
N ASN A 46 14.23 -18.65 -1.71
CA ASN A 46 14.08 -17.31 -2.29
C ASN A 46 12.80 -17.20 -3.15
N MET A 47 12.32 -18.31 -3.74
CA MET A 47 11.06 -18.34 -4.47
C MET A 47 9.87 -18.20 -3.52
N LYS A 48 9.90 -18.88 -2.36
CA LYS A 48 8.84 -18.79 -1.34
C LYS A 48 8.71 -17.36 -0.81
N GLU A 49 9.84 -16.71 -0.55
CA GLU A 49 9.88 -15.31 -0.09
C GLU A 49 9.26 -14.36 -1.14
N ALA A 50 9.67 -14.50 -2.40
CA ALA A 50 9.17 -13.68 -3.49
C ALA A 50 7.69 -13.92 -3.83
N ILE A 51 7.15 -15.12 -3.53
CA ILE A 51 5.70 -15.40 -3.55
C ILE A 51 4.98 -14.61 -2.45
N GLU A 52 5.49 -14.61 -1.22
CA GLU A 52 4.81 -13.97 -0.09
C GLU A 52 4.79 -12.43 -0.22
N ILE A 53 5.86 -11.82 -0.75
CA ILE A 53 5.86 -10.38 -1.07
C ILE A 53 4.79 -10.06 -2.09
N ASN A 54 4.72 -10.82 -3.20
CA ASN A 54 3.71 -10.59 -4.22
C ASN A 54 2.29 -10.83 -3.71
N ARG A 55 2.09 -11.75 -2.75
CA ARG A 55 0.80 -11.97 -2.09
C ARG A 55 0.31 -10.71 -1.37
N SER A 56 1.19 -10.03 -0.65
CA SER A 56 0.84 -8.80 0.06
C SER A 56 0.44 -7.65 -0.87
N LEU A 57 1.15 -7.47 -2.00
CA LEU A 57 0.85 -6.46 -3.02
C LEU A 57 -0.41 -6.80 -3.82
N THR A 58 -0.66 -8.10 -4.05
CA THR A 58 -1.91 -8.58 -4.65
C THR A 58 -3.09 -8.24 -3.76
N ALA A 59 -3.01 -8.56 -2.45
CA ALA A 59 -4.04 -8.21 -1.50
C ALA A 59 -4.27 -6.69 -1.41
N LEU A 60 -3.21 -5.89 -1.47
CA LEU A 60 -3.30 -4.43 -1.56
C LEU A 60 -4.05 -3.99 -2.83
N GLY A 61 -3.73 -4.60 -3.97
CA GLY A 61 -4.43 -4.35 -5.23
C GLY A 61 -5.92 -4.71 -5.18
N ASP A 62 -6.28 -5.81 -4.53
CA ASP A 62 -7.67 -6.23 -4.35
C ASP A 62 -8.47 -5.24 -3.49
N VAL A 63 -7.85 -4.72 -2.43
CA VAL A 63 -8.44 -3.67 -1.58
C VAL A 63 -8.69 -2.40 -2.40
N ILE A 64 -7.69 -1.94 -3.15
CA ILE A 64 -7.80 -0.74 -3.99
C ILE A 64 -8.92 -0.93 -5.03
N GLU A 65 -8.97 -2.07 -5.70
CA GLU A 65 -10.00 -2.37 -6.70
C GLU A 65 -11.40 -2.40 -6.07
N ALA A 66 -11.54 -3.01 -4.90
CA ALA A 66 -12.81 -3.09 -4.19
C ALA A 66 -13.33 -1.70 -3.80
N ILE A 67 -12.45 -0.82 -3.29
CA ILE A 67 -12.80 0.56 -2.94
C ILE A 67 -13.13 1.37 -4.19
N ALA A 68 -12.29 1.29 -5.23
CA ALA A 68 -12.50 2.04 -6.48
C ALA A 68 -13.80 1.65 -7.22
N ARG A 69 -14.32 0.44 -6.98
CA ARG A 69 -15.62 -0.03 -7.49
C ARG A 69 -16.79 0.21 -6.54
N GLY A 70 -16.57 0.81 -5.37
CA GLY A 70 -17.61 1.03 -4.36
C GLY A 70 -18.21 -0.28 -3.82
N LYS A 71 -17.41 -1.35 -3.72
CA LYS A 71 -17.90 -2.62 -3.17
C LYS A 71 -18.27 -2.46 -1.69
N PRO A 72 -19.38 -3.06 -1.22
CA PRO A 72 -19.79 -2.98 0.19
C PRO A 72 -18.80 -3.68 1.13
N GLN A 73 -18.13 -4.73 0.66
CA GLN A 73 -17.13 -5.47 1.41
C GLN A 73 -15.76 -5.31 0.77
N VAL A 74 -14.84 -4.72 1.53
CA VAL A 74 -13.43 -4.53 1.12
C VAL A 74 -12.56 -5.58 1.83
N PRO A 75 -11.71 -6.33 1.10
CA PRO A 75 -11.02 -7.50 1.63
C PRO A 75 -9.73 -7.18 2.42
N TYR A 76 -9.78 -6.23 3.37
CA TYR A 76 -8.59 -5.85 4.16
C TYR A 76 -7.95 -7.02 4.89
N ARG A 77 -8.73 -8.04 5.26
CA ARG A 77 -8.25 -9.21 6.02
C ARG A 77 -7.37 -10.16 5.21
N ASN A 78 -7.28 -10.01 3.88
CA ASN A 78 -6.52 -10.91 3.02
C ASN A 78 -5.00 -10.86 3.28
N HIS A 79 -4.49 -9.79 3.91
CA HIS A 79 -3.09 -9.70 4.31
C HIS A 79 -2.90 -8.78 5.52
N ARG A 80 -1.81 -8.95 6.30
CA ARG A 80 -1.50 -8.05 7.44
C ARG A 80 -1.25 -6.60 7.01
N LEU A 81 -0.56 -6.42 5.87
CA LEU A 81 -0.32 -5.10 5.27
C LEU A 81 -1.63 -4.32 5.05
N THR A 82 -2.64 -4.96 4.47
CA THR A 82 -3.92 -4.32 4.18
C THR A 82 -4.74 -4.05 5.42
N GLN A 83 -4.60 -4.85 6.48
CA GLN A 83 -5.21 -4.55 7.78
C GLN A 83 -4.58 -3.32 8.43
N LEU A 84 -3.24 -3.20 8.35
CA LEU A 84 -2.51 -2.05 8.90
C LEU A 84 -2.81 -0.74 8.17
N LEU A 85 -3.08 -0.81 6.86
CA LEU A 85 -3.39 0.33 6.00
C LEU A 85 -4.90 0.61 5.85
N GLN A 86 -5.75 -0.07 6.63
CA GLN A 86 -7.21 0.03 6.47
C GLN A 86 -7.73 1.46 6.65
N ASP A 87 -7.12 2.24 7.53
CA ASP A 87 -7.49 3.65 7.74
C ASP A 87 -6.97 4.58 6.62
N SER A 88 -5.93 4.16 5.91
CA SER A 88 -5.29 4.89 4.81
C SER A 88 -5.96 4.64 3.46
N LEU A 89 -6.70 3.55 3.31
CA LEU A 89 -7.33 3.17 2.05
C LEU A 89 -8.84 3.08 2.27
N GLY A 90 -9.59 4.13 1.93
CA GLY A 90 -11.04 4.23 2.15
C GLY A 90 -11.43 4.58 3.60
N GLY A 91 -10.46 4.86 4.47
CA GLY A 91 -10.66 5.23 5.87
C GLY A 91 -10.58 6.74 6.12
N SER A 92 -10.12 7.13 7.31
CA SER A 92 -10.09 8.52 7.78
C SER A 92 -8.77 9.26 7.59
N ALA A 93 -7.75 8.62 7.01
CA ALA A 93 -6.45 9.27 6.81
C ALA A 93 -6.41 10.09 5.51
N LYS A 94 -5.59 11.13 5.49
CA LYS A 94 -5.11 11.73 4.23
C LYS A 94 -3.97 10.87 3.69
N THR A 95 -4.09 10.40 2.47
CA THR A 95 -3.14 9.42 1.92
C THR A 95 -2.54 9.89 0.61
N LEU A 96 -1.21 9.77 0.51
CA LEU A 96 -0.42 10.05 -0.67
C LEU A 96 0.33 8.78 -1.07
N MET A 97 0.26 8.41 -2.34
CA MET A 97 0.99 7.28 -2.90
C MET A 97 2.01 7.78 -3.93
N PHE A 98 3.25 7.32 -3.81
CA PHE A 98 4.27 7.48 -4.85
C PHE A 98 4.27 6.26 -5.77
N CYS A 99 4.28 6.49 -7.08
CA CYS A 99 4.42 5.44 -8.08
C CYS A 99 5.80 5.56 -8.72
N ASN A 100 6.78 4.82 -8.19
CA ASN A 100 8.14 4.83 -8.71
C ASN A 100 8.24 3.92 -9.94
N CYS A 101 8.63 4.49 -11.08
CA CYS A 101 8.73 3.78 -12.35
C CYS A 101 10.11 3.98 -12.98
N SER A 102 10.57 2.98 -13.73
CA SER A 102 11.83 3.07 -14.49
C SER A 102 11.55 3.49 -15.93
N PRO A 103 12.31 4.44 -16.50
CA PRO A 103 12.17 4.82 -17.91
C PRO A 103 12.85 3.85 -18.89
N ALA A 104 13.58 2.84 -18.38
CA ALA A 104 14.33 1.91 -19.22
C ALA A 104 13.39 1.02 -20.07
N ARG A 105 13.75 0.81 -21.34
CA ARG A 105 12.96 -0.02 -22.27
C ARG A 105 12.75 -1.45 -21.76
N SER A 106 13.75 -2.03 -21.08
CA SER A 106 13.68 -3.35 -20.46
C SER A 106 12.63 -3.46 -19.33
N ASN A 107 12.21 -2.32 -18.79
CA ASN A 107 11.23 -2.20 -17.70
C ASN A 107 9.86 -1.70 -18.15
N LEU A 108 9.63 -1.51 -19.46
CA LEU A 108 8.38 -0.97 -19.99
C LEU A 108 7.15 -1.70 -19.47
N HIS A 109 7.18 -3.04 -19.43
CA HIS A 109 6.06 -3.84 -18.93
C HIS A 109 5.76 -3.56 -17.44
N GLU A 110 6.77 -3.55 -16.58
CA GLU A 110 6.60 -3.29 -15.14
C GLU A 110 6.12 -1.84 -14.90
N THR A 111 6.70 -0.87 -15.62
CA THR A 111 6.25 0.53 -15.58
C THR A 111 4.77 0.66 -15.95
N MET A 112 4.31 0.00 -17.02
CA MET A 112 2.89 0.01 -17.39
C MET A 112 2.00 -0.62 -16.29
N MET A 113 2.45 -1.68 -15.63
CA MET A 113 1.71 -2.29 -14.53
C MET A 113 1.61 -1.35 -13.32
N SER A 114 2.71 -0.71 -12.93
CA SER A 114 2.75 0.27 -11.83
C SER A 114 1.85 1.47 -12.11
N LEU A 115 1.86 2.00 -13.32
CA LEU A 115 0.99 3.12 -13.71
C LEU A 115 -0.49 2.72 -13.70
N ASN A 116 -0.85 1.53 -14.20
CA ASN A 116 -2.22 1.02 -14.12
C ASN A 116 -2.67 0.81 -12.68
N TYR A 117 -1.77 0.39 -11.80
CA TYR A 117 -2.03 0.31 -10.37
C TYR A 117 -2.31 1.70 -9.78
N ALA A 118 -1.47 2.69 -10.07
CA ALA A 118 -1.64 4.07 -9.62
C ALA A 118 -2.94 4.71 -10.11
N LEU A 119 -3.34 4.44 -11.37
CA LEU A 119 -4.62 4.92 -11.92
C LEU A 119 -5.84 4.41 -11.12
N ARG A 120 -5.77 3.17 -10.63
CA ARG A 120 -6.81 2.61 -9.75
C ARG A 120 -6.75 3.21 -8.35
N ALA A 121 -5.54 3.33 -7.79
CA ALA A 121 -5.33 3.93 -6.48
C ALA A 121 -5.86 5.37 -6.41
N LYS A 122 -5.68 6.15 -7.49
CA LYS A 122 -6.19 7.53 -7.61
C LYS A 122 -7.72 7.65 -7.46
N ARG A 123 -8.47 6.57 -7.69
CA ARG A 123 -9.93 6.56 -7.56
C ARG A 123 -10.41 6.35 -6.12
N ILE A 124 -9.51 6.04 -5.19
CA ILE A 124 -9.86 5.92 -3.78
C ILE A 124 -10.25 7.29 -3.23
N VAL A 125 -11.39 7.32 -2.54
CA VAL A 125 -11.84 8.48 -1.76
C VAL A 125 -11.84 8.07 -0.30
N ASN A 126 -11.16 8.86 0.52
CA ASN A 126 -11.12 8.69 1.98
C ASN A 126 -12.14 9.63 2.64
N ASN A 127 -12.65 9.22 3.81
CA ASN A 127 -13.59 9.97 4.63
C ASN A 127 -12.82 10.79 5.68
N VAL A 128 -12.17 11.86 5.22
CA VAL A 128 -11.31 12.72 6.05
C VAL A 128 -12.09 13.89 6.64
#